data_AF-R4XJJ5-F1
#
_entry.id   AF-R4XJJ5-F1
#
_cell.length_a   1.000
_cell.length_b   1.000
_cell.length_c   1.000
_cell.angle_alpha   90.00
_cell.angle_beta   90.00
_cell.angle_gamma   90.00
#
_symmetry.space_group_name_H-M   'P 1'
#
loop_
_entity.id
_entity.type
_entity.pdbx_description
1 polymer ?
#
loop_
_entity_poly.entity_id
_entity_poly.type
_entity_poly.pdbx_seq_one_letter_code
_entity_poly.pdbx_strand_id
1 'polypeptide(L)'
;MDQFDAAAAYKDDKPSATWQEISNAFDIPKTTLFGRLTGRHTSHEGAAKKRLSEAQEKVLVSKINQYASFNILLTPKEVRGIAEMLAGEKLGVNWVSTFIR
;
A
#
# COMPACT_ATOMS: atom_id res chain seq x y z
N MET A 1 -12.97 15.44 5.31
CA MET A 1 -13.36 14.39 4.35
C MET A 1 -12.80 14.78 3.01
N ASP A 2 -12.03 13.89 2.38
CA ASP A 2 -11.52 14.08 1.04
C ASP A 2 -12.69 14.04 0.04
N GLN A 3 -12.74 14.94 -0.95
CA GLN A 3 -13.87 15.01 -1.90
C GLN A 3 -14.02 13.73 -2.74
N PHE A 4 -12.94 12.96 -2.91
CA PHE A 4 -12.99 11.68 -3.61
C PHE A 4 -13.63 10.57 -2.76
N ASP A 5 -13.44 10.59 -1.44
CA ASP A 5 -14.13 9.68 -0.52
C ASP A 5 -15.64 9.94 -0.54
N ALA A 6 -16.05 11.21 -0.59
CA ALA A 6 -17.45 11.60 -0.70
C ALA A 6 -18.06 11.20 -2.07
N ALA A 7 -17.31 11.38 -3.16
CA ALA A 7 -17.73 10.95 -4.49
C ALA A 7 -17.82 9.42 -4.61
N ALA A 8 -16.95 8.68 -3.91
CA ALA A 8 -17.01 7.22 -3.84
C ALA A 8 -18.23 6.73 -3.06
N ALA A 9 -18.49 7.30 -1.88
CA ALA A 9 -19.69 7.00 -1.11
C ALA A 9 -20.97 7.28 -1.90
N TYR A 10 -21.00 8.34 -2.72
CA TYR A 10 -22.13 8.64 -3.59
C TYR A 10 -22.33 7.62 -4.72
N LYS A 11 -21.23 7.09 -5.29
CA LYS A 11 -21.28 6.04 -6.32
C LYS A 11 -21.76 4.70 -5.73
N ASP A 12 -21.39 4.40 -4.48
CA ASP A 12 -21.84 3.21 -3.77
C ASP A 12 -23.33 3.31 -3.37
N ASP A 13 -23.79 4.49 -2.93
CA ASP A 13 -25.20 4.77 -2.64
C ASP A 13 -26.08 4.73 -3.90
N LYS A 14 -25.53 5.15 -5.05
CA LYS A 14 -26.21 5.18 -6.35
C LYS A 14 -25.38 4.51 -7.44
N PRO A 15 -25.38 3.17 -7.52
CA PRO A 15 -24.57 2.45 -8.51
C PRO A 15 -24.96 2.75 -9.96
N SER A 16 -26.21 3.18 -10.21
CA SER A 16 -26.71 3.62 -11.52
C SER A 16 -26.24 5.02 -11.93
N ALA A 17 -25.74 5.84 -11.00
CA ALA A 17 -25.28 7.18 -11.30
C ALA A 17 -24.08 7.14 -12.26
N THR A 18 -24.14 7.92 -13.32
CA THR A 18 -23.05 8.05 -14.28
C THR A 18 -21.92 8.88 -13.68
N TRP A 19 -20.69 8.63 -14.15
CA TRP A 19 -19.52 9.42 -13.74
C TRP A 19 -19.65 10.91 -14.07
N GLN A 20 -20.53 11.26 -15.01
CA GLN A 20 -20.80 12.65 -15.38
C GLN A 20 -21.70 13.34 -14.37
N GLU A 21 -22.69 12.64 -13.80
CA GLU A 21 -23.50 13.16 -12.69
C GLU A 21 -22.66 13.37 -11.44
N ILE A 22 -21.74 12.44 -11.14
CA ILE A 22 -20.82 12.56 -9.99
C ILE A 22 -19.82 13.70 -10.24
N SER A 23 -19.33 13.84 -11.48
CA SER A 23 -18.45 14.94 -11.86
C SER A 23 -19.11 16.30 -11.64
N ASN A 24 -20.37 16.45 -12.06
CA ASN A 24 -21.15 17.68 -11.85
C ASN A 24 -21.48 17.92 -10.37
N ALA A 25 -21.72 16.87 -9.58
CA ALA A 25 -22.10 17.00 -8.17
C ALA A 25 -20.91 17.37 -7.26
N PHE A 26 -19.71 16.93 -7.59
CA PHE A 26 -18.51 17.11 -6.75
C PHE A 26 -17.46 18.04 -7.37
N ASP A 27 -17.73 18.58 -8.57
CA ASP A 27 -16.80 19.41 -9.37
C ASP A 27 -15.43 18.75 -9.60
N ILE A 28 -15.43 17.43 -9.76
CA ILE A 28 -14.23 16.63 -10.03
C ILE A 28 -14.27 16.17 -11.48
N PRO A 29 -13.19 16.32 -12.28
CA PRO A 29 -13.16 15.81 -13.64
C PRO A 29 -13.48 14.31 -13.70
N LYS A 30 -14.40 13.94 -14.61
CA LYS A 30 -14.81 12.54 -14.86
C LYS A 30 -13.62 11.59 -15.03
N THR A 31 -12.59 12.02 -15.74
CA THR A 31 -11.37 11.22 -15.97
C THR A 31 -10.62 10.94 -14.68
N THR A 32 -10.57 11.91 -13.77
CA THR A 32 -9.96 11.79 -12.44
C THR A 32 -10.78 10.88 -11.54
N LEU A 33 -12.12 11.02 -11.51
CA LEU A 33 -13.01 10.11 -10.78
C LEU A 33 -12.84 8.67 -11.26
N PHE A 34 -12.96 8.45 -12.57
CA PHE A 34 -12.82 7.13 -13.17
C PHE A 34 -11.46 6.53 -12.83
N GLY A 35 -10.37 7.26 -13.06
CA GLY A 35 -9.03 6.71 -12.83
C GLY A 35 -8.71 6.48 -11.35
N ARG A 36 -9.20 7.31 -10.42
CA ARG A 36 -8.97 7.12 -8.98
C ARG A 36 -9.83 5.98 -8.41
N LEU A 37 -11.10 5.87 -8.78
CA LEU A 37 -11.99 4.81 -8.30
C LEU A 37 -11.77 3.45 -8.98
N THR A 38 -11.34 3.41 -10.24
CA THR A 38 -10.99 2.14 -10.92
C THR A 38 -9.55 1.68 -10.64
N GLY A 39 -8.81 2.42 -9.81
CA GLY A 39 -7.44 2.07 -9.42
C GLY A 39 -6.35 2.51 -10.40
N ARG A 40 -6.69 3.05 -11.57
CA ARG A 40 -5.73 3.50 -12.61
C ARG A 40 -4.80 4.64 -12.16
N HIS A 41 -5.25 5.46 -11.20
CA HIS A 41 -4.47 6.52 -10.55
C HIS A 41 -4.37 6.30 -9.03
N THR A 42 -4.45 5.06 -8.57
CA THR A 42 -3.89 4.77 -7.24
C THR A 42 -2.40 5.03 -7.34
N SER A 43 -1.87 5.84 -6.40
CA SER A 43 -0.47 6.24 -6.35
C SER A 43 0.43 5.05 -6.64
N HIS A 44 1.52 5.29 -7.39
CA HIS A 44 2.56 4.29 -7.69
C HIS A 44 3.18 3.63 -6.44
N GLU A 45 2.78 4.03 -5.24
CA GLU A 45 3.09 3.42 -3.95
C GLU A 45 2.63 1.95 -3.85
N GLY A 46 1.65 1.52 -4.65
CA GLY A 46 1.18 0.13 -4.70
C GLY A 46 1.78 -0.76 -5.80
N ALA A 47 2.54 -0.19 -6.74
CA ALA A 47 2.96 -0.92 -7.95
C ALA A 47 4.35 -1.57 -7.86
N ALA A 48 5.10 -1.34 -6.78
CA ALA A 48 6.21 -2.22 -6.44
C ALA A 48 5.58 -3.53 -5.95
N LYS A 49 5.73 -4.63 -6.70
CA LYS A 49 5.32 -5.97 -6.27
C LYS A 49 5.84 -6.19 -4.85
N LYS A 50 4.99 -6.00 -3.84
CA LYS A 50 5.35 -6.25 -2.45
C LYS A 50 5.70 -7.74 -2.37
N ARG A 51 6.98 -8.04 -2.19
CA ARG A 51 7.49 -9.42 -2.10
C ARG A 51 6.98 -10.13 -0.85
N LEU A 52 6.61 -9.35 0.16
CA LEU A 52 5.92 -9.80 1.35
C LEU A 52 4.49 -9.25 1.37
N SER A 53 3.56 -10.07 1.84
CA SER A 53 2.23 -9.59 2.22
C SER A 53 2.32 -8.62 3.40
N GLU A 54 1.31 -7.75 3.54
CA GLU A 54 1.25 -6.79 4.65
C GLU A 54 1.26 -7.47 6.02
N ALA A 55 0.70 -8.66 6.13
CA ALA A 55 0.76 -9.46 7.35
C ALA A 55 2.20 -9.89 7.68
N GLN A 56 2.97 -10.32 6.68
CA GLN A 56 4.37 -10.71 6.86
C GLN A 56 5.26 -9.49 7.18
N GLU A 57 5.01 -8.34 6.57
CA GLU A 57 5.71 -7.09 6.90
C GLU A 57 5.48 -6.69 8.37
N LYS A 58 4.24 -6.78 8.86
CA LYS A 58 3.93 -6.51 10.28
C LYS A 58 4.67 -7.46 11.23
N VAL A 59 4.73 -8.75 10.88
CA VAL A 59 5.49 -9.74 11.68
C VAL A 59 6.99 -9.43 11.67
N LEU A 60 7.54 -9.02 10.52
CA LEU A 60 8.94 -8.63 10.39
C LEU A 60 9.26 -7.40 11.25
N VAL A 61 8.44 -6.34 11.17
CA VAL A 61 8.61 -5.12 11.99
C VAL A 61 8.49 -5.44 13.49
N SER A 62 7.53 -6.28 13.88
CA SER A 62 7.38 -6.71 15.27
C SER A 62 8.65 -7.42 15.79
N LYS A 63 9.23 -8.32 14.98
CA LYS A 63 10.51 -8.97 15.32
C LYS A 63 11.64 -7.95 15.43
N ILE A 64 11.78 -7.04 14.46
CA ILE A 64 12.83 -6.00 14.51
C ILE A 64 12.70 -5.16 15.79
N ASN A 65 11.49 -4.72 16.14
CA ASN A 65 11.23 -3.95 17.36
C ASN A 65 11.50 -4.76 18.63
N GLN A 66 11.24 -6.06 18.61
CA GLN A 66 11.59 -6.96 19.71
C GLN A 66 13.12 -7.02 19.92
N TYR A 67 13.90 -7.18 18.85
CA TYR A 67 15.38 -7.15 18.93
C TYR A 67 15.90 -5.78 19.37
N ALA A 68 15.32 -4.69 18.86
CA ALA A 68 15.64 -3.34 19.29
C ALA A 68 15.35 -3.13 20.78
N SER A 69 14.26 -3.72 21.32
CA SER A 69 13.93 -3.68 22.75
C SER A 69 14.97 -4.43 23.62
N PHE A 70 15.68 -5.40 23.05
CA PHE A 70 16.82 -6.06 23.68
C PHE A 70 18.15 -5.32 23.47
N ASN A 71 18.10 -4.11 22.91
CA ASN A 71 19.27 -3.32 22.52
C ASN A 71 20.18 -4.01 21.48
N ILE A 72 19.59 -4.94 20.69
CA ILE A 72 20.26 -5.64 19.61
C ILE A 72 19.81 -4.99 18.30
N LEU A 73 20.75 -4.28 17.66
CA LEU A 73 20.52 -3.71 16.34
C LEU A 73 20.74 -4.78 15.28
N LEU A 74 19.67 -5.17 14.60
CA LEU A 74 19.77 -6.10 13.47
C LEU A 74 20.45 -5.40 12.28
N THR A 75 21.43 -6.08 11.71
CA THR A 75 22.04 -5.65 10.46
C THR A 75 21.07 -5.85 9.28
N PRO A 76 21.21 -5.09 8.18
CA PRO A 76 20.40 -5.29 6.98
C PRO A 76 20.40 -6.74 6.46
N LYS A 77 21.51 -7.46 6.64
CA LYS A 77 21.65 -8.87 6.27
C LYS A 77 20.74 -9.79 7.11
N GLU A 78 20.63 -9.52 8.41
CA GLU A 78 19.77 -10.28 9.32
C GLU A 78 18.30 -9.97 9.09
N VAL A 79 17.95 -8.70 8.86
CA VAL A 79 16.59 -8.30 8.46
C VAL A 79 16.17 -9.02 7.19
N ARG A 80 17.06 -9.12 6.18
CA ARG A 80 16.80 -9.91 4.97
C ARG A 80 16.57 -11.38 5.28
N GLY A 81 17.41 -12.00 6.11
CA GLY A 81 17.28 -13.42 6.44
C GLY A 81 15.95 -13.75 7.12
N ILE A 82 15.48 -12.88 8.02
CA ILE A 82 14.15 -13.03 8.66
C ILE A 82 13.04 -12.83 7.62
N ALA A 83 13.18 -11.84 6.74
CA ALA A 83 12.21 -11.59 5.68
C ALA A 83 12.11 -12.74 4.67
N GLU A 84 13.24 -13.34 4.26
CA GLU A 84 13.29 -14.53 3.40
C GLU A 84 12.65 -15.74 4.08
N MET A 85 12.88 -15.92 5.39
CA MET A 85 12.24 -16.97 6.18
C MET A 85 10.72 -16.80 6.26
N LEU A 86 10.24 -15.56 6.38
CA LEU A 86 8.80 -15.26 6.39
C LEU A 86 8.16 -15.38 5.00
N ALA A 87 8.88 -15.00 3.95
CA ALA A 87 8.42 -15.04 2.56
C ALA A 87 8.46 -16.45 1.95
N GLY A 88 9.33 -17.33 2.46
CA GLY A 88 9.57 -18.66 1.88
C GLY A 88 10.34 -18.63 0.55
N GLU A 89 10.83 -17.45 0.14
CA GLU A 89 11.64 -17.25 -1.07
C GLU A 89 12.86 -16.37 -0.79
N LYS A 90 13.87 -16.44 -1.67
CA LYS A 90 15.03 -15.55 -1.60
C LYS A 90 14.63 -14.15 -2.06
N LEU A 91 14.98 -13.14 -1.25
CA LEU A 91 14.74 -11.74 -1.53
C LEU A 91 15.96 -11.13 -2.22
N GLY A 92 15.72 -10.19 -3.12
CA GLY A 92 16.79 -9.53 -3.86
C GLY A 92 17.76 -8.79 -2.92
N VAL A 93 19.03 -8.66 -3.34
CA VAL A 93 20.09 -8.05 -2.52
C VAL A 93 19.75 -6.60 -2.11
N ASN A 94 19.03 -5.88 -2.98
CA ASN A 94 18.59 -4.49 -2.75
C ASN A 94 17.24 -4.36 -2.05
N TRP A 95 16.57 -5.48 -1.72
CA TRP A 95 15.22 -5.45 -1.16
C TRP A 95 15.18 -4.71 0.19
N VAL A 96 16.19 -4.91 1.04
CA VAL A 96 16.25 -4.27 2.36
C VAL A 96 16.34 -2.75 2.24
N SER A 97 17.11 -2.24 1.27
CA SER A 97 17.19 -0.80 1.00
C SER A 97 15.86 -0.21 0.54
N THR A 98 15.05 -0.99 -0.21
CA THR A 98 13.70 -0.61 -0.59
C THR A 98 12.73 -0.68 0.59
N PHE A 99 12.92 -1.62 1.51
CA PHE A 99 12.08 -1.80 2.70
C PHE A 99 12.30 -0.75 3.78
N ILE A 100 13.52 -0.23 3.92
CA ILE A 100 13.89 0.80 4.91
C ILE A 100 13.60 2.23 4.43
N ARG A 101 13.32 2.41 3.13
CA ARG A 101 13.09 3.72 2.52
C ARG A 101 11.74 4.31 2.93
#